data_AF-A0A9D9RYU8-F1
#
_entry.id   AF-A0A9D9RYU8-F1
#
_cell.length_a   1.000
_cell.length_b   1.000
_cell.length_c   1.000
_cell.angle_alpha   90.00
_cell.angle_beta   90.00
_cell.angle_gamma   90.00
#
_symmetry.space_group_name_H-M   'P 1'
#
loop_
_entity.id
_entity.type
_entity.pdbx_description
1 polymer ?
#
loop_
_entity_poly.entity_id
_entity_poly.type
_entity_poly.pdbx_seq_one_letter_code
_entity_poly.pdbx_strand_id
1 'polypeptide(L)'
;MSSAKTGGEVQLATYKRTWVPLAKAAAWAAGIAGAFLTAPAQYTFGQSTTPAVVFLQFATAVVFGLVFSAKASSRNKASRKRHLVYLGLSATALAILFYSYFFLQQQWSCLHAQRAFIVTGSNLTQDAAQYLANHPNLPPTCQSLLAEYAGNNLAIWDNSSILVRHISLTLLFSFAWLSCVSTLILTIEYIKAAKPRAPSSRPKASTS
;
A
#
# COMPACT_ATOMS: atom_id res chain seq x y z
N MET A 1 -50.64 -12.66 -8.70
CA MET A 1 -49.33 -13.05 -8.15
C MET A 1 -48.28 -11.99 -8.49
N SER A 2 -48.14 -10.92 -7.69
CA SER A 2 -47.12 -9.86 -7.90
C SER A 2 -46.52 -9.31 -6.58
N SER A 3 -46.98 -9.79 -5.43
CA SER A 3 -46.64 -9.22 -4.12
C SER A 3 -45.33 -9.75 -3.51
N ALA A 4 -44.81 -10.89 -3.98
CA ALA A 4 -43.60 -11.50 -3.42
C ALA A 4 -42.30 -10.83 -3.88
N LYS A 5 -42.32 -10.10 -5.01
CA LYS A 5 -41.12 -9.51 -5.61
C LYS A 5 -40.67 -8.22 -4.90
N THR A 6 -41.62 -7.47 -4.33
CA THR A 6 -41.39 -6.22 -3.61
C THR A 6 -40.79 -6.44 -2.21
N GLY A 7 -41.20 -7.50 -1.49
CA GLY A 7 -40.65 -7.79 -0.15
C GLY A 7 -39.16 -8.18 -0.17
N GLY A 8 -38.76 -9.03 -1.11
CA GLY A 8 -37.38 -9.48 -1.24
C GLY A 8 -36.41 -8.38 -1.66
N GLU A 9 -36.80 -7.52 -2.61
CA GLU A 9 -35.95 -6.40 -3.06
C GLU A 9 -35.73 -5.33 -1.98
N VAL A 10 -36.74 -5.09 -1.13
CA VAL A 10 -36.65 -4.14 0.00
C VAL A 10 -35.76 -4.69 1.12
N GLN A 11 -35.82 -5.99 1.42
CA GLN A 11 -34.91 -6.61 2.39
C GLN A 11 -33.46 -6.61 1.88
N LEU A 12 -33.23 -6.91 0.60
CA LEU A 12 -31.88 -6.90 0.02
C LEU A 12 -31.28 -5.49 -0.01
N ALA A 13 -32.09 -4.46 -0.27
CA ALA A 13 -31.64 -3.06 -0.27
C ALA A 13 -31.27 -2.59 1.14
N THR A 14 -32.04 -2.98 2.16
CA THR A 14 -31.78 -2.66 3.57
C THR A 14 -30.52 -3.38 4.06
N TYR A 15 -30.36 -4.65 3.71
CA TYR A 15 -29.17 -5.42 4.03
C TYR A 15 -27.91 -4.80 3.40
N LYS A 16 -27.93 -4.49 2.10
CA LYS A 16 -26.81 -3.81 1.41
C LYS A 16 -26.44 -2.46 2.03
N ARG A 17 -27.41 -1.74 2.62
CA ARG A 17 -27.17 -0.44 3.25
C ARG A 17 -26.30 -0.54 4.50
N THR A 18 -26.44 -1.62 5.28
CA THR A 18 -25.67 -1.85 6.50
C THR A 18 -24.33 -2.57 6.23
N TRP A 19 -24.30 -3.48 5.25
CA TRP A 19 -23.10 -4.28 4.97
C TRP A 19 -22.01 -3.55 4.20
N VAL A 20 -22.36 -2.61 3.31
CA VAL A 20 -21.37 -1.82 2.57
C VAL A 20 -20.46 -0.97 3.47
N PRO A 21 -20.96 -0.17 4.41
CA PRO A 21 -20.08 0.60 5.30
C PRO A 21 -19.23 -0.32 6.19
N LEU A 22 -19.78 -1.45 6.64
CA LEU A 22 -19.04 -2.45 7.41
C LEU A 22 -17.89 -3.05 6.60
N ALA A 23 -18.13 -3.42 5.33
CA ALA A 23 -17.10 -3.94 4.44
C ALA A 23 -16.00 -2.92 4.14
N LYS A 24 -16.35 -1.63 3.99
CA LYS A 24 -15.37 -0.56 3.83
C LYS A 24 -14.53 -0.35 5.10
N ALA A 25 -15.17 -0.36 6.26
CA ALA A 25 -14.48 -0.24 7.54
C ALA A 25 -13.52 -1.42 7.76
N ALA A 26 -13.97 -2.64 7.44
CA ALA A 26 -13.12 -3.83 7.49
C ALA A 26 -11.95 -3.76 6.51
N ALA A 27 -12.18 -3.33 5.26
CA ALA A 27 -11.11 -3.16 4.26
C ALA A 27 -10.09 -2.09 4.69
N TRP A 28 -10.56 -0.99 5.29
CA TRP A 28 -9.69 0.05 5.85
C TRP A 28 -8.87 -0.48 7.04
N ALA A 29 -9.52 -1.16 7.99
CA ALA A 29 -8.85 -1.76 9.15
C ALA A 29 -7.82 -2.82 8.74
N ALA A 30 -8.16 -3.69 7.77
CA ALA A 30 -7.25 -4.68 7.22
C ALA A 30 -6.07 -4.02 6.49
N GLY A 31 -6.30 -2.94 5.76
CA GLY A 31 -5.24 -2.17 5.10
C GLY A 31 -4.27 -1.54 6.10
N ILE A 32 -4.78 -0.98 7.20
CA ILE A 32 -3.93 -0.46 8.28
C ILE A 32 -3.16 -1.59 8.93
N ALA A 33 -3.84 -2.66 9.37
CA ALA A 33 -3.18 -3.80 10.01
C ALA A 33 -2.09 -4.40 9.10
N GLY A 34 -2.37 -4.53 7.80
CA GLY A 34 -1.40 -4.99 6.81
C GLY A 34 -0.18 -4.07 6.70
N ALA A 35 -0.37 -2.75 6.71
CA ALA A 35 0.72 -1.79 6.70
C ALA A 35 1.61 -1.89 7.96
N PHE A 36 1.02 -2.19 9.13
CA PHE A 36 1.78 -2.42 10.36
C PHE A 36 2.50 -3.77 10.38
N LEU A 37 1.91 -4.81 9.79
CA LEU A 37 2.49 -6.16 9.73
C LEU A 37 3.64 -6.25 8.72
N THR A 38 3.64 -5.41 7.69
CA THR A 38 4.75 -5.31 6.73
C THR A 38 5.82 -4.38 7.29
N ALA A 39 6.75 -4.95 8.06
CA ALA A 39 7.85 -4.19 8.66
C ALA A 39 8.63 -3.41 7.57
N PRO A 40 8.69 -2.07 7.64
CA PRO A 40 9.42 -1.27 6.67
C PRO A 40 10.94 -1.49 6.82
N ALA A 41 11.69 -1.12 5.79
CA ALA A 41 13.15 -1.11 5.86
C ALA A 41 13.62 -0.23 7.04
N GLN A 42 14.53 -0.76 7.85
CA GLN A 42 14.99 -0.09 9.07
C GLN A 42 16.02 0.99 8.74
N TYR A 43 15.94 2.10 9.47
CA TYR A 43 16.86 3.22 9.34
C TYR A 43 18.28 2.84 9.74
N THR A 44 18.45 2.12 10.84
CA THR A 44 19.72 1.58 11.30
C THR A 44 19.46 0.28 12.08
N PHE A 45 20.49 -0.55 12.21
CA PHE A 45 20.38 -1.83 12.92
C PHE A 45 20.09 -1.62 14.41
N GLY A 46 19.13 -2.37 14.96
CA GLY A 46 18.83 -2.34 16.40
C GLY A 46 18.04 -1.12 16.89
N GLN A 47 17.81 -0.11 16.06
CA GLN A 47 16.85 0.95 16.36
C GLN A 47 15.48 0.53 15.83
N SER A 48 14.52 0.35 16.74
CA SER A 48 13.12 0.26 16.36
C SER A 48 12.73 1.53 15.60
N THR A 49 11.87 1.38 14.59
CA THR A 49 11.29 2.49 13.84
C THR A 49 10.81 3.55 14.83
N THR A 50 11.28 4.78 14.69
CA THR A 50 10.95 5.84 15.64
C THR A 50 9.42 5.97 15.73
N PRO A 51 8.84 6.03 16.95
CA PRO A 51 7.39 6.07 17.13
C PRO A 51 6.74 7.23 16.39
N ALA A 52 7.48 8.31 16.13
CA ALA A 52 7.07 9.42 15.30
C ALA A 52 6.76 9.03 13.84
N VAL A 53 7.56 8.15 13.23
CA VAL A 53 7.34 7.68 11.84
C VAL A 53 6.11 6.79 11.78
N VAL A 54 5.94 5.91 12.76
CA VAL A 54 4.75 5.06 12.90
C VAL A 54 3.49 5.91 13.12
N PHE A 55 3.58 6.93 13.96
CA PHE A 55 2.49 7.88 14.19
C PHE A 55 2.14 8.67 12.93
N LEU A 56 3.15 9.12 12.16
CA LEU A 56 2.92 9.82 10.90
C LEU A 56 2.24 8.90 9.87
N GLN A 57 2.66 7.64 9.75
CA GLN A 57 2.01 6.64 8.90
C GLN A 57 0.55 6.42 9.33
N PHE A 58 0.31 6.27 10.63
CA PHE A 58 -1.04 6.12 11.19
C PHE A 58 -1.91 7.35 10.92
N ALA A 59 -1.42 8.56 11.21
CA ALA A 59 -2.13 9.80 10.97
C ALA A 59 -2.48 9.97 9.48
N THR A 60 -1.56 9.64 8.58
CA THR A 60 -1.78 9.68 7.13
C THR A 60 -2.87 8.68 6.73
N ALA A 61 -2.84 7.46 7.26
CA ALA A 61 -3.86 6.44 6.99
C ALA A 61 -5.26 6.84 7.52
N VAL A 62 -5.33 7.49 8.68
CA VAL A 62 -6.57 8.00 9.27
C VAL A 62 -7.14 9.16 8.45
N VAL A 63 -6.31 10.16 8.11
CA VAL A 63 -6.74 11.32 7.31
C VAL A 63 -7.23 10.87 5.93
N PHE A 64 -6.53 9.96 5.26
CA PHE A 64 -6.98 9.43 3.98
C PHE A 64 -8.27 8.60 4.11
N GLY A 65 -8.39 7.78 5.15
CA GLY A 65 -9.63 7.04 5.46
C GLY A 65 -10.83 7.98 5.60
N LEU A 66 -10.66 9.10 6.31
CA LEU A 66 -11.70 10.12 6.51
C LEU A 66 -12.05 10.85 5.21
N VAL A 67 -11.04 11.30 4.44
CA VAL A 67 -11.26 12.03 3.18
C VAL A 67 -11.97 11.15 2.14
N PHE A 68 -11.58 9.86 2.04
CA PHE A 68 -12.20 8.94 1.09
C PHE A 68 -13.63 8.55 1.51
N SER A 69 -13.87 8.40 2.82
CA SER A 69 -15.20 8.17 3.38
C SER A 69 -16.15 9.35 3.12
N ALA A 70 -15.64 10.59 3.26
CA ALA A 70 -16.38 11.80 2.97
C ALA A 70 -16.72 11.94 1.47
N LYS A 71 -15.76 11.66 0.57
CA LYS A 71 -15.99 11.71 -0.89
C LYS A 71 -16.94 10.62 -1.38
N ALA A 72 -16.87 9.42 -0.81
CA ALA A 72 -17.77 8.31 -1.14
C ALA A 72 -19.24 8.56 -0.71
N SER A 73 -19.46 9.50 0.21
CA SER A 73 -20.81 9.94 0.62
C SER A 73 -21.45 10.92 -0.38
N SER A 74 -20.66 11.50 -1.29
CA SER A 74 -21.20 12.35 -2.36
C SER A 74 -21.94 11.47 -3.37
N ARG A 75 -23.26 11.51 -3.23
CA ARG A 75 -24.38 10.85 -3.93
C ARG A 75 -24.39 11.02 -5.46
N ASN A 76 -23.25 11.30 -6.09
CA ASN A 76 -23.19 11.47 -7.52
C ASN A 76 -23.35 10.11 -8.19
N LYS A 77 -24.42 10.01 -8.98
CA LYS A 77 -24.62 9.00 -10.03
C LYS A 77 -23.52 9.13 -11.10
N ALA A 78 -22.25 9.13 -10.69
CA ALA A 78 -21.12 9.13 -11.60
C ALA A 78 -21.25 7.86 -12.43
N SER A 79 -21.40 8.06 -13.75
CA SER A 79 -21.48 7.00 -14.75
C SER A 79 -20.53 5.86 -14.38
N ARG A 80 -21.02 4.61 -14.42
CA ARG A 80 -20.23 3.39 -14.17
C ARG A 80 -18.87 3.41 -14.89
N LYS A 81 -18.79 4.10 -16.04
CA LYS A 81 -17.54 4.35 -16.78
C LYS A 81 -16.51 5.15 -15.96
N ARG A 82 -16.91 6.21 -15.25
CA ARG A 82 -16.00 6.98 -14.38
C ARG A 82 -15.47 6.15 -13.21
N HIS A 83 -16.30 5.33 -12.58
CA HIS A 83 -15.85 4.42 -11.52
C HIS A 83 -14.83 3.40 -12.03
N LEU A 84 -15.04 2.84 -13.23
CA LEU A 84 -14.07 1.94 -13.86
C LEU A 84 -12.75 2.65 -14.16
N VAL A 85 -12.79 3.91 -14.64
CA VAL A 85 -11.58 4.70 -14.89
C VAL A 85 -10.82 4.94 -13.58
N TYR A 86 -11.50 5.35 -12.51
CA TYR A 86 -10.84 5.56 -11.22
C TYR A 86 -10.29 4.27 -10.61
N LEU A 87 -11.01 3.16 -10.74
CA LEU A 87 -10.53 1.84 -10.30
C LEU A 87 -9.31 1.40 -11.11
N GLY A 88 -9.32 1.61 -12.43
CA GLY A 88 -8.17 1.35 -13.29
C GLY A 88 -6.96 2.18 -12.88
N LEU A 89 -7.14 3.50 -12.71
CA LEU A 89 -6.08 4.40 -12.27
C LEU A 89 -5.53 4.03 -10.90
N SER A 90 -6.39 3.68 -9.93
CA SER A 90 -5.94 3.30 -8.58
C SER A 90 -5.19 1.97 -8.58
N ALA A 91 -5.66 0.99 -9.37
CA ALA A 91 -4.99 -0.30 -9.51
C ALA A 91 -3.63 -0.16 -10.22
N THR A 92 -3.55 0.66 -11.27
CA THR A 92 -2.28 0.96 -11.95
C THR A 92 -1.32 1.70 -11.02
N ALA A 93 -1.80 2.70 -10.28
CA ALA A 93 -0.97 3.41 -9.30
C ALA A 93 -0.45 2.46 -8.21
N LEU A 94 -1.29 1.56 -7.69
CA LEU A 94 -0.87 0.53 -6.75
C LEU A 94 0.23 -0.35 -7.33
N ALA A 95 0.06 -0.85 -8.56
CA ALA A 95 1.07 -1.71 -9.18
C ALA A 95 2.41 -0.99 -9.36
N ILE A 96 2.40 0.26 -9.83
CA ILE A 96 3.60 1.08 -9.99
C ILE A 96 4.27 1.32 -8.64
N LEU A 97 3.53 1.83 -7.65
CA LEU A 97 4.08 2.17 -6.34
C LEU A 97 4.63 0.95 -5.61
N PHE A 98 3.92 -0.18 -5.67
CA PHE A 98 4.35 -1.42 -5.06
C PHE A 98 5.61 -1.95 -5.74
N TYR A 99 5.64 -2.00 -7.07
CA TYR A 99 6.82 -2.44 -7.80
C TYR A 99 8.02 -1.53 -7.56
N SER A 100 7.84 -0.21 -7.63
CA SER A 100 8.87 0.77 -7.33
C SER A 100 9.40 0.61 -5.90
N TYR A 101 8.52 0.41 -4.92
CA TYR A 101 8.93 0.17 -3.54
C TYR A 101 9.81 -1.07 -3.41
N PHE A 102 9.39 -2.22 -3.96
CA PHE A 102 10.18 -3.44 -3.89
C PHE A 102 11.52 -3.32 -4.63
N PHE A 103 11.50 -2.73 -5.82
CA PHE A 103 12.71 -2.52 -6.61
C PHE A 103 13.70 -1.60 -5.88
N LEU A 104 13.24 -0.47 -5.36
CA LEU A 104 14.07 0.48 -4.62
C LEU A 104 14.51 -0.08 -3.27
N GLN A 105 13.68 -0.87 -2.59
CA GLN A 105 14.07 -1.57 -1.37
C GLN A 105 15.24 -2.52 -1.66
N GLN A 106 15.17 -3.31 -2.73
CA GLN A 106 16.27 -4.21 -3.09
C GLN A 106 17.56 -3.47 -3.46
N GLN A 107 17.46 -2.28 -4.08
CA GLN A 107 18.64 -1.49 -4.46
C GLN A 107 19.23 -0.64 -3.32
N TRP A 108 18.39 -0.12 -2.44
CA TRP A 108 18.78 0.83 -1.39
C TRP A 108 18.82 0.21 0.00
N SER A 109 18.58 -1.09 0.12
CA SER A 109 18.73 -1.79 1.39
C SER A 109 19.53 -3.06 1.23
N CYS A 110 20.16 -3.47 2.32
CA CYS A 110 20.88 -4.72 2.39
C CYS A 110 20.33 -5.57 3.53
N LEU A 111 20.21 -6.86 3.25
CA LEU A 111 19.86 -7.84 4.25
C LEU A 111 21.07 -8.04 5.18
N HIS A 112 20.91 -7.70 6.45
CA HIS A 112 21.89 -7.94 7.50
C HIS A 112 21.34 -8.96 8.51
N ALA A 113 22.20 -9.89 8.94
CA ALA A 113 21.89 -10.96 9.89
C ALA A 113 20.63 -11.78 9.56
N GLN A 114 20.24 -11.87 8.28
CA GLN A 114 19.02 -12.51 7.77
C GLN A 114 17.70 -12.05 8.43
N ARG A 115 17.70 -10.92 9.14
CA ARG A 115 16.56 -10.47 9.93
C ARG A 115 16.05 -9.09 9.54
N ALA A 116 16.91 -8.21 9.04
CA ALA A 116 16.55 -6.83 8.75
C ALA A 116 17.12 -6.35 7.43
N PHE A 117 16.28 -5.65 6.66
CA PHE A 117 16.71 -4.83 5.53
C PHE A 117 17.10 -3.46 6.06
N ILE A 118 18.40 -3.16 6.05
CA ILE A 118 18.95 -1.89 6.52
C ILE A 118 19.15 -0.98 5.31
N VAL A 119 18.67 0.25 5.38
CA VAL A 119 18.86 1.25 4.32
C VAL A 119 20.34 1.63 4.20
N THR A 120 20.86 1.63 2.98
CA THR A 120 22.25 1.99 2.65
C THR A 120 22.29 3.37 2.02
N GLY A 121 23.42 4.07 2.19
CA GLY A 121 23.64 5.35 1.54
C GLY A 121 24.28 5.22 0.15
N SER A 122 24.41 6.35 -0.55
CA SER A 122 25.09 6.43 -1.85
C SER A 122 26.59 6.63 -1.72
N ASN A 123 26.99 7.38 -0.70
CA ASN A 123 28.37 7.83 -0.51
C ASN A 123 28.93 7.21 0.78
N LEU A 124 30.16 6.73 0.70
CA LEU A 124 30.91 6.27 1.86
C LEU A 124 31.39 7.45 2.70
N THR A 125 31.50 7.24 4.02
CA THR A 125 32.24 8.15 4.90
C THR A 125 33.73 8.09 4.59
N GLN A 126 34.47 9.11 5.02
CA GLN A 126 35.92 9.14 4.83
C GLN A 126 36.62 7.95 5.50
N ASP A 127 36.17 7.58 6.71
CA ASP A 127 36.71 6.44 7.45
C ASP A 127 36.45 5.11 6.73
N ALA A 128 35.23 4.90 6.20
CA ALA A 128 34.91 3.70 5.46
C ALA A 128 35.66 3.60 4.12
N ALA A 129 35.86 4.73 3.44
CA ALA A 129 36.66 4.78 2.22
C ALA A 129 38.14 4.45 2.49
N GLN A 130 38.71 4.97 3.59
CA GLN A 130 40.07 4.64 4.01
C GLN A 130 40.21 3.17 4.42
N TYR A 131 39.22 2.63 5.13
CA TYR A 131 39.20 1.22 5.52
C TYR A 131 39.23 0.29 4.31
N LEU A 132 38.41 0.57 3.29
CA LEU A 132 38.40 -0.20 2.03
C LEU A 132 39.70 -0.06 1.25
N ALA A 133 40.31 1.13 1.23
CA ALA A 133 41.61 1.35 0.59
C ALA A 133 42.72 0.52 1.24
N ASN A 134 42.66 0.33 2.57
CA ASN A 134 43.63 -0.46 3.32
C ASN A 134 43.39 -1.98 3.24
N HIS A 135 42.22 -2.41 2.77
CA HIS A 135 41.83 -3.81 2.69
C HIS A 135 41.29 -4.19 1.29
N PRO A 136 42.13 -4.13 0.24
CA PRO A 136 41.69 -4.35 -1.14
C PRO A 136 41.18 -5.78 -1.42
N ASN A 137 41.51 -6.73 -0.54
CA ASN A 137 41.07 -8.13 -0.66
C ASN A 137 39.64 -8.35 -0.14
N LEU A 138 39.05 -7.38 0.56
CA LEU A 138 37.66 -7.49 0.99
C LEU A 138 36.75 -7.28 -0.23
N PRO A 139 35.79 -8.18 -0.48
CA PRO A 139 34.78 -7.93 -1.49
C PRO A 139 34.00 -6.67 -1.08
N PRO A 140 33.86 -5.66 -1.96
CA PRO A 140 33.17 -4.40 -1.66
C PRO A 140 31.64 -4.62 -1.70
N THR A 141 31.16 -5.66 -1.03
CA THR A 141 29.75 -5.97 -0.93
C THR A 141 29.18 -5.27 0.30
N CYS A 142 27.98 -4.75 0.15
CA CYS A 142 27.29 -4.09 1.25
C CYS A 142 27.20 -4.95 2.52
N GLN A 143 27.01 -6.26 2.37
CA GLN A 143 26.92 -7.19 3.50
C GLN A 143 28.23 -7.36 4.26
N SER A 144 29.38 -7.39 3.58
CA SER A 144 30.69 -7.50 4.25
C SER A 144 30.99 -6.23 5.04
N LEU A 145 30.73 -5.05 4.47
CA LEU A 145 30.86 -3.78 5.20
C LEU A 145 29.91 -3.71 6.40
N LEU A 146 28.64 -4.05 6.23
CA LEU A 146 27.70 -4.07 7.35
C LEU A 146 28.10 -5.07 8.45
N ALA A 147 28.71 -6.21 8.11
CA ALA A 147 29.22 -7.15 9.10
C ALA A 147 30.38 -6.56 9.91
N GLU A 148 31.32 -5.87 9.24
CA GLU A 148 32.50 -5.28 9.87
C GLU A 148 32.13 -4.17 10.87
N TYR A 149 31.17 -3.32 10.51
CA TYR A 149 30.71 -2.24 11.38
C TYR A 149 29.55 -2.65 12.29
N ALA A 150 29.36 -3.95 12.55
CA ALA A 150 28.32 -4.50 13.44
C ALA A 150 26.89 -3.98 13.15
N GLY A 151 26.56 -3.75 11.89
CA GLY A 151 25.26 -3.23 11.44
C GLY A 151 25.10 -1.71 11.52
N ASN A 152 26.14 -0.97 11.97
CA ASN A 152 26.10 0.49 12.03
C ASN A 152 26.32 1.13 10.65
N ASN A 153 25.23 1.26 9.89
CA ASN A 153 25.24 1.88 8.57
C ASN A 153 25.64 3.37 8.57
N LEU A 154 25.45 4.09 9.67
CA LEU A 154 25.81 5.51 9.80
C LEU A 154 27.32 5.74 9.86
N ALA A 155 28.09 4.73 10.27
CA ALA A 155 29.55 4.77 10.24
C ALA A 155 30.10 4.51 8.83
N ILE A 156 29.33 3.81 7.98
CA ILE A 156 29.76 3.40 6.64
C ILE A 156 29.35 4.43 5.59
N TRP A 157 28.10 4.87 5.62
CA TRP A 157 27.56 5.77 4.62
C TRP A 157 27.11 7.10 5.22
N ASP A 158 27.12 8.12 4.38
CA ASP A 158 26.68 9.45 4.79
C ASP A 158 25.21 9.46 5.23
N ASN A 159 24.98 10.05 6.40
CA ASN A 159 23.68 10.11 7.07
C ASN A 159 22.62 10.80 6.20
N SER A 160 23.00 11.86 5.47
CA SER A 160 22.06 12.60 4.62
C SER A 160 21.50 11.70 3.50
N SER A 161 22.35 10.86 2.91
CA SER A 161 21.95 9.95 1.83
C SER A 161 21.05 8.82 2.31
N ILE A 162 21.31 8.28 3.52
CA ILE A 162 20.47 7.28 4.17
C ILE A 162 19.09 7.88 4.47
N LEU A 163 19.06 9.09 5.04
CA LEU A 163 17.83 9.78 5.40
C LEU A 163 16.91 10.02 4.20
N VAL A 164 17.44 10.53 3.09
CA VAL A 164 16.66 10.78 1.87
C VAL A 164 16.07 9.47 1.32
N ARG A 165 16.87 8.40 1.26
CA ARG A 165 16.41 7.08 0.78
C ARG A 165 15.37 6.48 1.71
N HIS A 166 15.57 6.57 3.02
CA HIS A 166 14.64 6.06 4.01
C HIS A 166 13.28 6.78 3.96
N ILE A 167 13.29 8.12 3.88
CA ILE A 167 12.06 8.91 3.72
C ILE A 167 11.37 8.53 2.40
N SER A 168 12.12 8.41 1.30
CA SER A 168 11.55 8.05 -0.01
C SER A 168 10.88 6.66 0.02
N LEU A 169 11.54 5.65 0.59
CA LEU A 169 10.96 4.31 0.77
C LEU A 169 9.72 4.35 1.67
N THR A 170 9.76 5.11 2.76
CA THR A 170 8.65 5.27 3.69
C THR A 170 7.44 5.92 3.00
N LEU A 171 7.67 6.95 2.18
CA LEU A 171 6.62 7.60 1.40
C LEU A 171 6.03 6.65 0.36
N LEU A 172 6.87 5.95 -0.41
CA LEU A 172 6.42 4.97 -1.42
C LEU A 172 5.56 3.87 -0.78
N PHE A 173 6.03 3.32 0.33
CA PHE A 173 5.29 2.33 1.11
C PHE A 173 3.93 2.86 1.55
N SER A 174 3.90 4.08 2.11
CA SER A 174 2.67 4.73 2.56
C SER A 174 1.69 4.93 1.40
N PHE A 175 2.16 5.47 0.26
CA PHE A 175 1.33 5.67 -0.93
C PHE A 175 0.84 4.37 -1.55
N ALA A 176 1.66 3.31 -1.53
CA ALA A 176 1.25 1.99 -2.00
C ALA A 176 0.08 1.44 -1.17
N TRP A 177 0.19 1.51 0.16
CA TRP A 177 -0.90 1.08 1.06
C TRP A 177 -2.16 1.94 0.90
N LEU A 178 -2.01 3.26 0.76
CA LEU A 178 -3.14 4.15 0.46
C LEU A 178 -3.83 3.80 -0.85
N SER A 179 -3.07 3.46 -1.89
CA SER A 179 -3.59 3.02 -3.19
C SER A 179 -4.29 1.66 -3.09
N CYS A 180 -3.77 0.76 -2.25
CA CYS A 180 -4.38 -0.54 -1.96
C CYS A 180 -5.77 -0.39 -1.32
N VAL A 181 -5.85 0.38 -0.22
CA VAL A 181 -7.11 0.67 0.46
C VAL A 181 -8.10 1.37 -0.46
N SER A 182 -7.65 2.35 -1.24
CA SER A 182 -8.49 3.06 -2.21
C SER A 182 -9.07 2.11 -3.26
N THR A 183 -8.26 1.18 -3.78
CA THR A 183 -8.68 0.19 -4.78
C THR A 183 -9.70 -0.77 -4.20
N LEU A 184 -9.51 -1.24 -2.96
CA LEU A 184 -10.50 -2.10 -2.27
C LEU A 184 -11.85 -1.39 -2.09
N ILE A 185 -11.83 -0.13 -1.62
CA ILE A 185 -13.05 0.65 -1.42
C ILE A 185 -13.78 0.91 -2.75
N LEU A 186 -13.04 1.26 -3.80
CA LEU A 186 -13.61 1.47 -5.14
C LEU A 186 -14.19 0.17 -5.73
N THR A 187 -13.57 -0.97 -5.44
CA THR A 187 -14.08 -2.29 -5.86
C THR A 187 -15.41 -2.60 -5.18
N ILE A 188 -15.53 -2.36 -3.87
CA ILE A 188 -16.78 -2.55 -3.11
C ILE A 188 -17.90 -1.66 -3.68
N GLU A 189 -17.60 -0.39 -3.98
CA GLU A 189 -18.59 0.52 -4.60
C GLU A 189 -18.98 0.09 -6.02
N TYR A 190 -18.02 -0.39 -6.82
CA TYR A 190 -18.30 -0.90 -8.16
C TYR A 190 -19.22 -2.13 -8.12
N ILE A 191 -18.97 -3.08 -7.21
CA ILE A 191 -19.80 -4.29 -7.03
C ILE A 191 -21.21 -3.89 -6.58
N LYS A 192 -21.34 -2.94 -5.66
CA LYS A 192 -22.66 -2.43 -5.21
C LYS A 192 -23.45 -1.81 -6.37
N ALA A 193 -22.79 -1.11 -7.28
CA ALA A 193 -23.41 -0.45 -8.42
C ALA A 193 -23.80 -1.42 -9.56
N ALA A 194 -23.26 -2.64 -9.58
CA ALA A 194 -23.59 -3.64 -10.59
C ALA A 194 -24.99 -4.25 -10.30
N LYS A 195 -26.02 -3.84 -11.06
CA LYS A 195 -27.30 -4.58 -11.11
C LYS A 195 -27.08 -5.97 -11.74
N PRO A 196 -27.71 -7.04 -11.22
CA PRO A 196 -27.75 -8.32 -11.93
C PRO A 196 -28.42 -8.10 -13.29
N ARG A 197 -27.76 -8.53 -14.38
CA ARG A 197 -28.41 -8.56 -15.70
C ARG A 197 -29.58 -9.54 -15.58
N ALA A 198 -30.81 -9.06 -15.76
CA ALA A 198 -31.95 -9.96 -15.90
C ALA A 198 -31.70 -10.90 -17.09
N PRO A 199 -31.97 -12.21 -16.96
CA PRO A 199 -31.88 -13.13 -18.09
C PRO A 199 -32.82 -12.64 -19.20
N SER A 200 -32.29 -12.48 -20.42
CA SER A 200 -33.10 -12.05 -21.55
C SER A 200 -34.19 -13.09 -21.76
N SER A 201 -35.45 -12.72 -21.50
CA SER A 201 -36.59 -13.52 -21.93
C SER A 201 -36.49 -13.63 -23.46
N ARG A 202 -36.16 -14.83 -23.96
CA ARG A 202 -36.23 -15.17 -25.38
C ARG A 202 -37.59 -14.69 -25.93
N PRO A 203 -37.65 -14.01 -27.09
CA PRO A 203 -38.93 -13.78 -27.75
C PRO A 203 -39.52 -15.15 -28.08
N LYS A 204 -40.77 -15.38 -27.65
CA LYS A 204 -41.56 -16.52 -28.10
C LYS A 204 -41.65 -16.41 -29.62
N ALA A 205 -41.12 -17.41 -30.33
CA ALA A 205 -41.36 -17.56 -31.76
C ALA A 205 -42.88 -17.63 -31.97
N SER A 206 -43.41 -16.66 -32.72
CA SER A 206 -44.78 -16.69 -33.21
C SER A 206 -44.87 -17.81 -34.25
N THR A 207 -45.64 -18.84 -33.93
CA THR A 207 -46.20 -19.77 -34.90
C THR A 207 -47.11 -19.00 -35.87
N SER A 208 -46.79 -19.06 -37.16
CA SER A 208 -47.74 -18.90 -38.26
C SER A 208 -47.48 -20.02 -39.26
#